data_AF-A0A963MPN6-F1
#
_entry.id   AF-A0A963MPN6-F1
#
_cell.length_a   1.000
_cell.length_b   1.000
_cell.length_c   1.000
_cell.angle_alpha   90.00
_cell.angle_beta   90.00
_cell.angle_gamma   90.00
#
_symmetry.space_group_name_H-M   'P 1'
#
loop_
_entity.id
_entity.type
_entity.pdbx_description
1 polymer ?
#
loop_
_entity_poly.entity_id
_entity_poly.type
_entity_poly.pdbx_seq_one_letter_code
_entity_poly.pdbx_strand_id
1 'polypeptide(L)'
;MIMTTRLIRNTVSLAALLALFTIQAHAAESGTGAPAAAPMQAGASAGADPCAQLRAQIAAQTEILPRPNVELLGKVGANEQCHFTSAETYRAAWGAKPLNLPEPRGGARDEDD
;
A
#
# COMPACT_ATOMS: atom_id res chain seq x y z
N MET A 1 21.05 18.17 -61.43
CA MET A 1 20.60 16.89 -60.85
C MET A 1 19.49 17.22 -59.86
N ILE A 2 18.27 16.75 -60.14
CA ILE A 2 17.00 17.13 -59.49
C ILE A 2 16.75 16.23 -58.26
N MET A 3 16.29 16.88 -57.18
CA MET A 3 15.43 16.45 -56.06
C MET A 3 15.27 14.96 -55.75
N THR A 4 15.46 14.59 -54.47
CA THR A 4 14.52 13.83 -53.62
C THR A 4 15.25 13.37 -52.34
N THR A 5 14.70 13.16 -51.14
CA THR A 5 13.46 13.49 -50.42
C THR A 5 13.62 12.79 -49.04
N ARG A 6 13.45 13.53 -47.94
CA ARG A 6 12.98 13.11 -46.59
C ARG A 6 13.80 12.04 -45.82
N LEU A 7 14.38 12.32 -44.66
CA LEU A 7 13.67 12.60 -43.39
C LEU A 7 12.57 11.58 -43.06
N ILE A 8 12.92 10.32 -42.73
CA ILE A 8 12.17 9.41 -41.83
C ILE A 8 13.15 8.32 -41.39
N ARG A 9 13.63 8.34 -40.14
CA ARG A 9 14.32 7.19 -39.54
C ARG A 9 14.07 7.06 -38.04
N ASN A 10 12.96 7.60 -37.56
CA ASN A 10 12.52 7.38 -36.18
C ASN A 10 11.00 7.26 -36.13
N THR A 11 10.51 6.17 -36.70
CA THR A 11 9.12 5.76 -36.63
C THR A 11 9.07 4.30 -36.23
N VAL A 12 8.68 4.06 -34.98
CA VAL A 12 7.75 2.98 -34.62
C VAL A 12 8.36 1.56 -34.62
N SER A 13 9.13 1.21 -33.59
CA SER A 13 9.07 -0.16 -33.02
C SER A 13 7.94 -0.23 -31.99
N LEU A 14 6.71 0.06 -32.44
CA LEU A 14 5.49 -0.06 -31.64
C LEU A 14 4.89 -1.49 -31.73
N ALA A 15 5.46 -2.35 -32.58
CA ALA A 15 4.95 -3.70 -32.83
C ALA A 15 5.47 -4.79 -31.86
N ALA A 16 6.38 -4.48 -30.94
CA ALA A 16 6.98 -5.48 -30.04
C ALA A 16 6.36 -5.54 -28.63
N LEU A 17 5.57 -4.55 -28.21
CA LEU A 17 5.05 -4.48 -26.83
C LEU A 17 3.67 -5.11 -26.63
N LEU A 18 2.99 -5.53 -27.69
CA LEU A 18 1.64 -6.14 -27.60
C LEU A 18 1.63 -7.64 -27.30
N ALA A 19 2.80 -8.29 -27.14
CA ALA A 19 2.89 -9.74 -26.89
C ALA A 19 3.01 -10.14 -25.41
N LEU A 20 2.97 -9.19 -24.45
CA LEU A 20 3.09 -9.48 -23.01
C LEU A 20 1.75 -9.44 -22.26
N PHE A 21 0.63 -9.16 -22.92
CA PHE A 21 -0.69 -9.03 -22.28
C PHE A 21 -1.55 -10.30 -22.27
N THR A 22 -1.02 -11.44 -22.73
CA THR A 22 -1.79 -12.69 -22.92
C THR A 22 -1.44 -13.79 -21.91
N ILE A 23 -1.28 -13.48 -20.62
CA ILE A 23 -1.32 -14.54 -19.61
C ILE A 23 -1.97 -14.00 -18.32
N GLN A 24 -3.23 -14.33 -18.08
CA GLN A 24 -3.60 -15.29 -17.04
C GLN A 24 -5.12 -15.42 -16.93
N ALA A 25 -5.61 -16.58 -17.34
CA ALA A 25 -6.89 -17.12 -16.94
C ALA A 25 -6.75 -17.71 -15.52
N HIS A 26 -7.67 -17.37 -14.62
CA HIS A 26 -7.94 -18.16 -13.43
C HIS A 26 -9.41 -18.56 -13.49
N ALA A 27 -9.66 -19.76 -13.99
CA ALA A 27 -10.87 -20.49 -13.66
C ALA A 27 -10.61 -21.18 -12.31
N ALA A 28 -11.35 -20.80 -11.29
CA ALA A 28 -11.64 -21.65 -10.16
C ALA A 28 -13.00 -21.25 -9.62
N GLU A 29 -13.94 -22.15 -9.87
CA GLU A 29 -15.29 -22.21 -9.35
C GLU A 29 -15.32 -22.07 -7.83
N SER A 30 -16.45 -21.59 -7.29
CA SER A 30 -17.28 -22.28 -6.28
C SER A 30 -17.96 -21.28 -5.34
N GLY A 31 -19.27 -21.44 -5.19
CA GLY A 31 -19.91 -21.27 -3.88
C GLY A 31 -20.91 -20.13 -3.75
N THR A 32 -22.15 -20.38 -4.16
CA THR A 32 -23.32 -19.79 -3.52
C THR A 32 -23.38 -20.26 -2.06
N GLY A 33 -23.23 -19.35 -1.09
CA GLY A 33 -23.46 -19.66 0.32
C GLY A 33 -22.95 -18.63 1.33
N ALA A 34 -23.87 -17.75 1.78
CA ALA A 34 -23.92 -17.01 3.06
C ALA A 34 -22.79 -16.00 3.44
N PRO A 35 -23.14 -14.82 4.01
CA PRO A 35 -22.21 -13.72 4.25
C PRO A 35 -21.55 -13.81 5.63
N ALA A 36 -20.23 -13.66 5.70
CA ALA A 36 -19.51 -13.31 6.93
C ALA A 36 -18.18 -12.61 6.60
N ALA A 37 -18.21 -11.28 6.71
CA ALA A 37 -17.12 -10.36 7.05
C ALA A 37 -15.70 -10.60 6.46
N ALA A 38 -15.35 -9.86 5.39
CA ALA A 38 -14.06 -9.18 5.15
C ALA A 38 -14.04 -8.49 3.76
N PRO A 39 -13.11 -7.55 3.51
CA PRO A 39 -13.12 -6.15 3.93
C PRO A 39 -13.62 -5.20 2.82
N MET A 40 -14.14 -4.03 3.19
CA MET A 40 -14.41 -2.93 2.26
C MET A 40 -13.11 -2.42 1.65
N GLN A 41 -12.78 -2.92 0.46
CA GLN A 41 -11.76 -2.34 -0.40
C GLN A 41 -12.35 -1.07 -1.03
N ALA A 42 -12.17 0.08 -0.37
CA ALA A 42 -12.51 1.38 -0.94
C ALA A 42 -11.58 1.65 -2.14
N GLY A 43 -12.17 1.69 -3.34
CA GLY A 43 -11.46 2.04 -4.57
C GLY A 43 -10.95 3.48 -4.49
N ALA A 44 -9.64 3.65 -4.55
CA ALA A 44 -8.99 4.95 -4.64
C ALA A 44 -9.01 5.44 -6.09
N SER A 45 -9.94 6.33 -6.42
CA SER A 45 -9.92 7.11 -7.65
C SER A 45 -8.73 8.06 -7.66
N ALA A 46 -8.10 8.17 -8.84
CA ALA A 46 -6.92 8.98 -9.12
C ALA A 46 -7.18 10.48 -8.91
N GLY A 47 -6.89 10.92 -7.69
CA GLY A 47 -6.85 12.28 -7.18
C GLY A 47 -6.43 12.12 -5.72
N ALA A 48 -5.20 11.68 -5.51
CA ALA A 48 -4.80 11.02 -4.27
C ALA A 48 -4.92 11.96 -3.07
N ASP A 49 -5.93 11.71 -2.24
CA ASP A 49 -6.03 12.28 -0.91
C ASP A 49 -4.70 12.01 -0.16
N PRO A 50 -4.01 13.05 0.35
CA PRO A 50 -2.69 12.90 0.95
C PRO A 50 -2.71 11.95 2.16
N CYS A 51 -3.83 11.90 2.91
CA CYS A 51 -4.00 10.96 4.00
C CYS A 51 -4.09 9.52 3.48
N ALA A 52 -4.88 9.27 2.43
CA ALA A 52 -4.97 7.96 1.79
C ALA A 52 -3.62 7.49 1.24
N GLN A 53 -2.83 8.40 0.66
CA GLN A 53 -1.50 8.08 0.16
C GLN A 53 -0.53 7.71 1.30
N LEU A 54 -0.57 8.42 2.43
CA LEU A 54 0.21 8.07 3.61
C LEU A 54 -0.23 6.74 4.22
N ARG A 55 -1.54 6.46 4.32
CA ARG A 55 -2.04 5.15 4.78
C ARG A 55 -1.56 4.02 3.89
N ALA A 56 -1.55 4.21 2.57
CA ALA A 56 -1.02 3.22 1.62
C ALA A 56 0.49 2.98 1.84
N GLN A 57 1.28 4.03 2.05
CA GLN A 57 2.71 3.89 2.37
C GLN A 57 2.95 3.17 3.70
N ILE A 58 2.15 3.49 4.73
CA ILE A 58 2.23 2.83 6.04
C ILE A 58 1.86 1.35 5.91
N ALA A 59 0.78 1.03 5.19
CA ALA A 59 0.31 -0.34 4.98
C ALA A 59 1.29 -1.20 4.17
N ALA A 60 2.04 -0.59 3.26
CA ALA A 60 3.07 -1.28 2.48
C ALA A 60 4.28 -1.75 3.32
N GLN A 61 4.42 -1.29 4.56
CA GLN A 61 5.48 -1.77 5.46
C GLN A 61 5.11 -3.13 6.06
N THR A 62 5.71 -4.17 5.49
CA THR A 62 5.55 -5.58 5.88
C THR A 62 6.70 -6.12 6.71
N GLU A 63 7.85 -5.45 6.71
CA GLU A 63 9.03 -5.85 7.47
C GLU A 63 9.13 -5.09 8.80
N ILE A 64 9.80 -5.70 9.79
CA ILE A 64 10.15 -5.02 11.03
C ILE A 64 11.43 -4.23 10.76
N LEU A 65 11.39 -2.92 10.99
CA LEU A 65 12.56 -2.08 10.80
C LEU A 65 13.49 -2.16 12.03
N PRO A 66 14.81 -2.31 11.84
CA PRO A 66 15.77 -2.33 12.95
C PRO A 66 15.97 -0.96 13.61
N ARG A 67 15.57 0.12 12.92
CA ARG A 67 15.64 1.51 13.38
C ARG A 67 14.38 2.24 12.92
N PRO A 68 13.95 3.31 13.63
CA PRO A 68 12.72 3.98 13.29
C PRO A 68 12.85 4.74 11.97
N ASN A 69 11.84 4.65 11.11
CA ASN A 69 11.69 5.47 9.92
C ASN A 69 11.19 6.88 10.32
N VAL A 70 12.13 7.72 10.75
CA VAL A 70 11.85 9.09 11.19
C VAL A 70 11.26 9.97 10.09
N GLU A 71 11.55 9.67 8.83
CA GLU A 71 11.02 10.44 7.69
C GLU A 71 9.52 10.21 7.52
N LEU A 72 9.10 8.94 7.49
CA LEU A 72 7.68 8.60 7.38
C LEU A 72 6.92 8.98 8.65
N LEU A 73 7.52 8.80 9.83
CA LEU A 73 6.93 9.26 11.08
C LEU A 73 6.75 10.77 11.12
N GLY A 74 7.72 11.54 10.62
CA GLY A 74 7.62 13.00 10.49
C GLY A 74 6.48 13.42 9.55
N LYS A 75 6.29 12.71 8.43
CA LYS A 75 5.15 12.93 7.53
C LYS A 75 3.81 12.63 8.21
N VAL A 76 3.72 11.57 9.00
CA VAL A 76 2.53 11.25 9.81
C VAL A 76 2.24 12.36 10.82
N GLY A 77 3.25 12.83 11.55
CA GLY A 77 3.12 13.90 12.54
C GLY A 77 2.78 15.26 11.94
N ALA A 78 3.25 15.57 10.72
CA ALA A 78 2.91 16.79 10.01
C ALA A 78 1.48 16.81 9.42
N ASN A 79 0.76 15.68 9.49
CA ASN A 79 -0.57 15.50 8.91
C ASN A 79 -1.59 15.07 9.98
N GLU A 80 -1.66 15.85 11.07
CA GLU A 80 -2.54 15.57 12.22
C GLU A 80 -4.03 15.47 11.83
N GLN A 81 -4.45 16.19 10.79
CA GLN A 81 -5.81 16.15 10.25
C GLN A 81 -6.22 14.76 9.71
N CYS A 82 -5.26 13.87 9.44
CA CYS A 82 -5.53 12.53 8.93
C CYS A 82 -5.97 11.55 10.02
N HIS A 83 -5.86 11.91 11.30
CA HIS A 83 -6.24 11.07 12.44
C HIS A 83 -5.70 9.64 12.36
N PHE A 84 -4.38 9.51 12.14
CA PHE A 84 -3.73 8.19 12.14
C PHE A 84 -3.86 7.52 13.51
N THR A 85 -4.15 6.23 13.49
CA THR A 85 -4.22 5.40 14.69
C THR A 85 -2.82 5.17 15.28
N SER A 86 -2.77 4.76 16.55
CA SER A 86 -1.51 4.36 17.19
C SER A 86 -0.83 3.19 16.45
N ALA A 87 -1.62 2.28 15.86
CA ALA A 87 -1.10 1.17 15.07
C ALA A 87 -0.47 1.65 13.75
N GLU A 88 -1.11 2.60 13.06
CA GLU A 88 -0.54 3.22 11.86
C GLU A 88 0.71 4.02 12.19
N THR A 89 0.71 4.78 13.29
CA THR A 89 1.88 5.56 13.73
C THR A 89 3.04 4.65 14.15
N TYR A 90 2.75 3.56 14.86
CA TYR A 90 3.75 2.54 15.19
C TYR A 90 4.31 1.92 13.92
N ARG A 91 3.45 1.53 12.98
CA ARG A 91 3.88 0.92 11.71
C ARG A 91 4.68 1.91 10.86
N ALA A 92 4.30 3.18 10.84
CA ALA A 92 5.05 4.25 10.19
C ALA A 92 6.49 4.33 10.69
N ALA A 93 6.70 4.15 12.00
CA ALA A 93 8.03 4.19 12.62
C ALA A 93 8.79 2.87 12.49
N TRP A 94 8.16 1.73 12.80
CA TRP A 94 8.85 0.46 13.05
C TRP A 94 8.50 -0.65 12.05
N GLY A 95 7.62 -0.37 11.10
CA GLY A 95 7.11 -1.36 10.16
C GLY A 95 6.16 -2.36 10.81
N ALA A 96 6.22 -3.63 10.41
CA ALA A 96 5.32 -4.65 10.94
C ALA A 96 5.50 -4.82 12.47
N LYS A 97 4.40 -5.18 13.16
CA LYS A 97 4.46 -5.55 14.58
C LYS A 97 5.06 -6.97 14.70
N PRO A 98 6.07 -7.21 15.54
CA PRO A 98 6.56 -8.56 15.78
C PRO A 98 5.42 -9.42 16.36
N LEU A 99 5.15 -10.57 15.74
CA LEU A 99 4.06 -11.48 16.10
C LEU A 99 4.23 -12.13 17.48
N ASN A 100 5.45 -12.09 18.05
CA ASN A 100 5.81 -12.77 19.30
C ASN A 100 5.89 -11.83 20.50
N LEU A 101 5.45 -10.56 20.40
CA LEU A 101 5.40 -9.71 21.59
C LEU A 101 4.20 -10.14 22.46
N PRO A 102 4.42 -10.62 23.69
CA PRO A 102 3.30 -10.87 24.60
C PRO A 102 2.52 -9.55 24.76
N GLU A 103 1.18 -9.63 24.64
CA GLU A 103 0.33 -8.49 24.96
C GLU A 103 0.65 -8.05 26.40
N PRO A 104 0.84 -6.74 26.67
CA PRO A 104 0.94 -6.27 28.03
C PRO A 104 -0.37 -6.64 28.71
N ARG A 105 -0.34 -7.66 29.58
CA ARG A 105 -1.49 -7.99 30.41
C ARG A 105 -1.78 -6.74 31.24
N GLY A 106 -2.89 -6.08 30.94
CA GLY A 106 -3.33 -4.86 31.61
C GLY A 106 -3.19 -5.05 33.11
N GLY A 107 -2.47 -4.11 33.75
CA GLY A 107 -2.12 -4.18 35.15
C GLY A 107 -3.35 -4.49 35.99
N ALA A 108 -3.25 -5.54 36.80
CA ALA A 108 -4.10 -5.73 37.95
C ALA A 108 -3.97 -4.47 38.81
N ARG A 109 -4.98 -3.62 38.72
CA ARG A 109 -5.17 -2.54 39.67
C ARG A 109 -5.96 -3.19 40.80
N ASP A 110 -5.24 -3.94 41.62
CA ASP A 110 -5.64 -4.27 42.98
C ASP A 110 -5.66 -2.94 43.76
N GLU A 111 -6.74 -2.18 43.59
CA GLU A 111 -7.12 -1.12 44.54
C GLU A 111 -8.00 -1.80 45.60
N ASP A 112 -7.34 -2.18 46.69
CA ASP A 112 -7.88 -2.66 47.96
C ASP A 112 -8.70 -1.51 48.60
N ASP A 113 -10.02 -1.68 48.77
CA ASP A 113 -10.88 -0.90 49.67
C ASP A 113 -11.92 -1.81 50.34
#